data_AF-A0A7X8KWY0-F1
#
_entry.id   AF-A0A7X8KWY0-F1
#
_cell.length_a   1.000
_cell.length_b   1.000
_cell.length_c   1.000
_cell.angle_alpha   90.00
_cell.angle_beta   90.00
_cell.angle_gamma   90.00
#
_symmetry.space_group_name_H-M   'P 1'
#
loop_
_entity.id
_entity.type
_entity.pdbx_description
1 polymer ?
#
loop_
_entity_poly.entity_id
_entity_poly.type
_entity_poly.pdbx_seq_one_letter_code
_entity_poly.pdbx_strand_id
1 'polypeptide(L)'
;MISEIQQYLINIRNLYPHLPKVELTGVYDEATESAVRAFQIMKGLPATGSLDLVTLDELARENNEYIMRYQSPGSVPVSSPDFEEIKLGDRRDIVYTLKIMLNHFNRRYKNYAKLEINDLYDIKTQDAIRSFQARSMLPVTGIVDMDTWNTLVKIYDTCRLYR
;
A
#
# COMPACT_ATOMS: atom_id res chain seq x y z
N MET A 1 7.96 -4.36 9.09
CA MET A 1 9.44 -4.36 9.19
C MET A 1 10.10 -5.32 8.19
N ILE A 2 9.97 -6.65 8.26
CA ILE A 2 10.49 -7.56 7.19
C ILE A 2 9.40 -7.98 6.19
N SER A 3 8.21 -8.32 6.67
CA SER A 3 7.04 -8.61 5.82
C SER A 3 6.74 -7.48 4.83
N GLU A 4 6.90 -6.24 5.28
CA GLU A 4 6.75 -5.05 4.43
C GLU A 4 7.77 -5.01 3.29
N ILE A 5 9.03 -5.36 3.55
CA ILE A 5 10.08 -5.41 2.52
C ILE A 5 9.84 -6.56 1.53
N GLN A 6 9.45 -7.72 2.04
CA GLN A 6 9.06 -8.85 1.20
C GLN A 6 7.87 -8.47 0.31
N GLN A 7 6.88 -7.74 0.85
CA GLN A 7 5.79 -7.20 0.05
C GLN A 7 6.29 -6.24 -1.03
N TYR A 8 7.21 -5.32 -0.70
CA TYR A 8 7.76 -4.38 -1.68
C TYR A 8 8.42 -5.17 -2.82
N LEU A 9 9.24 -6.17 -2.52
CA LEU A 9 9.88 -7.03 -3.52
C LEU A 9 8.87 -7.79 -4.38
N ILE A 10 7.79 -8.31 -3.77
CA ILE A 10 6.69 -8.98 -4.49
C ILE A 10 6.02 -8.01 -5.46
N ASN A 11 5.71 -6.79 -5.01
CA ASN A 11 5.10 -5.75 -5.82
C ASN A 11 6.01 -5.32 -6.98
N ILE A 12 7.28 -5.04 -6.68
CA ILE A 12 8.29 -4.61 -7.65
C ILE A 12 8.58 -5.71 -8.67
N ARG A 13 8.51 -7.00 -8.31
CA ARG A 13 8.63 -8.12 -9.26
C ARG A 13 7.58 -8.07 -10.37
N ASN A 14 6.41 -7.48 -10.15
CA ASN A 14 5.43 -7.27 -11.22
C ASN A 14 5.88 -6.23 -12.25
N LEU A 15 6.73 -5.27 -11.85
CA LEU A 15 7.41 -4.35 -12.77
C LEU A 15 8.61 -5.02 -13.44
N TYR A 16 9.31 -5.87 -12.69
CA TYR A 16 10.57 -6.49 -13.07
C TYR A 16 10.51 -8.01 -12.86
N PRO A 17 9.94 -8.78 -13.80
CA PRO A 17 9.69 -10.22 -13.61
C PRO A 17 10.94 -11.09 -13.43
N HIS A 18 12.12 -10.54 -13.73
CA HIS A 18 13.42 -11.18 -13.53
C HIS A 18 13.89 -11.16 -12.08
N LEU A 19 13.25 -10.39 -11.20
CA LEU A 19 13.56 -10.43 -9.78
C LEU A 19 13.21 -11.80 -9.18
N PRO A 20 14.06 -12.35 -8.29
CA PRO A 20 13.76 -13.60 -7.58
C PRO A 20 12.40 -13.54 -6.88
N LYS A 21 11.71 -14.68 -6.85
CA LYS A 21 10.45 -14.80 -6.11
C LYS A 21 10.73 -14.79 -4.61
N VAL A 22 9.93 -14.02 -3.88
CA VAL A 22 9.95 -13.94 -2.42
C VAL A 22 8.57 -14.36 -1.90
N GLU A 23 8.55 -14.97 -0.72
CA GLU A 23 7.31 -15.29 0.01
C GLU A 23 7.17 -14.39 1.23
N LEU A 24 5.94 -14.13 1.67
CA LEU A 24 5.66 -13.26 2.81
C LEU A 24 5.86 -14.03 4.14
N THR A 25 7.09 -14.49 4.39
CA THR A 25 7.43 -15.30 5.57
C THR A 25 7.59 -14.47 6.84
N GLY A 26 7.83 -13.16 6.69
CA GLY A 26 8.17 -12.24 7.79
C GLY A 26 9.59 -12.42 8.32
N VAL A 27 10.39 -13.31 7.73
CA VAL A 27 11.77 -13.63 8.11
C VAL A 27 12.71 -13.20 6.97
N TYR A 28 13.86 -12.65 7.31
CA TYR A 28 14.88 -12.29 6.31
C TYR A 28 15.68 -13.55 5.92
N ASP A 29 15.04 -14.39 5.12
CA ASP A 29 15.61 -15.65 4.62
C ASP A 29 16.51 -15.45 3.39
N GLU A 30 17.17 -16.53 2.95
CA GLU A 30 18.06 -16.53 1.80
C GLU A 30 17.36 -16.06 0.51
N ALA A 31 16.06 -16.36 0.36
CA ALA A 31 15.26 -15.89 -0.77
C ALA A 31 15.10 -14.37 -0.73
N THR A 32 14.81 -13.80 0.44
CA THR A 32 14.69 -12.36 0.65
C THR A 32 16.03 -11.66 0.42
N GLU A 33 17.13 -12.19 0.97
CA GLU A 33 18.48 -11.65 0.75
C GLU A 33 18.85 -11.65 -0.75
N SER A 34 18.60 -12.77 -1.43
CA SER A 34 18.87 -12.92 -2.86
C SER A 34 18.08 -11.95 -3.71
N ALA A 35 16.81 -11.71 -3.36
CA ALA A 35 15.96 -10.73 -4.03
C ALA A 35 16.43 -9.29 -3.80
N VAL A 36 16.85 -8.95 -2.57
CA VAL A 36 17.44 -7.63 -2.27
C VAL A 36 18.73 -7.42 -3.04
N ARG A 37 19.60 -8.43 -3.10
CA ARG A 37 20.85 -8.38 -3.86
C ARG A 37 20.60 -8.18 -5.35
N ALA A 38 19.64 -8.91 -5.93
CA ALA A 38 19.25 -8.74 -7.32
C ALA A 38 18.67 -7.34 -7.60
N PHE A 39 17.85 -6.83 -6.69
CA PHE A 39 17.31 -5.47 -6.75
C PHE A 39 18.43 -4.41 -6.71
N GLN A 40 19.39 -4.56 -5.81
CA GLN A 40 20.55 -3.66 -5.70
C GLN A 40 21.35 -3.62 -7.01
N ILE A 41 21.64 -4.79 -7.60
CA ILE A 41 22.32 -4.89 -8.90
C ILE A 41 21.52 -4.14 -9.98
N MET A 42 20.22 -4.40 -10.06
CA MET A 42 19.32 -3.76 -11.03
C MET A 42 19.31 -2.23 -10.89
N LYS A 43 19.40 -1.70 -9.66
CA LYS A 43 19.44 -0.25 -9.39
C LYS A 43 20.85 0.36 -9.39
N GLY A 44 21.89 -0.43 -9.63
CA GLY A 44 23.28 0.04 -9.57
C GLY A 44 23.78 0.37 -8.16
N LEU A 45 23.14 -0.18 -7.13
CA LEU A 45 23.56 -0.09 -5.73
C LEU A 45 24.59 -1.18 -5.39
N PRO A 46 25.36 -1.02 -4.30
CA PRO A 46 26.20 -2.10 -3.79
C PRO A 46 25.38 -3.36 -3.49
N ALA A 47 25.73 -4.47 -4.14
CA ALA A 47 25.00 -5.75 -4.07
C ALA A 47 25.33 -6.55 -2.78
N THR A 48 25.10 -5.92 -1.63
CA THR A 48 25.40 -6.47 -0.31
C THR A 48 24.37 -7.50 0.16
N GLY A 49 23.15 -7.48 -0.40
CA GLY A 49 22.02 -8.21 0.14
C GLY A 49 21.59 -7.69 1.50
N SER A 50 22.00 -6.48 1.91
CA SER A 50 21.64 -5.88 3.19
C SER A 50 20.70 -4.68 3.00
N LEU A 51 19.83 -4.42 3.98
CA LEU A 51 18.86 -3.32 3.96
C LEU A 51 19.41 -2.06 4.62
N ASP A 52 20.29 -1.34 3.92
CA ASP A 52 20.67 0.02 4.33
C ASP A 52 19.58 1.05 3.98
N LEU A 53 19.72 2.28 4.50
CA LEU A 53 18.72 3.34 4.28
C LEU A 53 18.53 3.65 2.79
N VAL A 54 19.59 3.59 1.99
CA VAL A 54 19.53 3.84 0.55
C VAL A 54 18.72 2.75 -0.17
N THR A 55 18.95 1.49 0.17
CA THR A 55 18.21 0.34 -0.37
C THR A 55 16.74 0.39 0.04
N LEU A 56 16.46 0.76 1.30
CA LEU A 56 15.09 0.88 1.81
C LEU A 56 14.32 2.01 1.11
N ASP A 57 14.93 3.18 0.96
CA ASP A 57 14.31 4.32 0.26
C ASP A 57 14.00 3.96 -1.20
N GLU A 58 14.92 3.27 -1.87
CA GLU A 58 14.76 2.87 -3.25
C GLU A 58 13.70 1.78 -3.44
N LEU A 59 13.65 0.78 -2.55
CA LEU A 59 12.56 -0.21 -2.50
C LEU A 59 11.21 0.49 -2.28
N ALA A 60 11.13 1.44 -1.35
CA ALA A 60 9.91 2.19 -1.10
C ALA A 60 9.50 3.01 -2.33
N ARG A 61 10.44 3.64 -3.04
CA ARG A 61 10.20 4.42 -4.26
C ARG A 61 9.61 3.56 -5.38
N GLU A 62 10.21 2.40 -5.64
CA GLU A 62 9.78 1.48 -6.70
C GLU A 62 8.46 0.79 -6.37
N ASN A 63 8.27 0.42 -5.10
CA ASN A 63 6.98 -0.06 -4.62
C ASN A 63 5.89 1.01 -4.82
N ASN A 64 6.18 2.28 -4.49
CA ASN A 64 5.26 3.39 -4.74
C ASN A 64 4.97 3.59 -6.23
N GLU A 65 5.96 3.40 -7.12
CA GLU A 65 5.74 3.45 -8.57
C GLU A 65 4.81 2.33 -9.03
N TYR A 66 5.04 1.09 -8.58
CA TYR A 66 4.13 -0.03 -8.84
C TYR A 66 2.70 0.30 -8.38
N ILE A 67 2.56 0.80 -7.15
CA ILE A 67 1.27 1.18 -6.59
C ILE A 67 0.63 2.29 -7.45
N MET A 68 1.36 3.31 -7.85
CA MET A 68 0.82 4.39 -8.69
C MET A 68 0.42 3.94 -10.10
N ARG A 69 1.04 2.89 -10.63
CA ARG A 69 0.81 2.44 -12.00
C ARG A 69 -0.24 1.34 -12.10
N TYR A 70 -0.30 0.46 -11.10
CA TYR A 70 -1.12 -0.76 -11.14
C TYR A 70 -2.15 -0.85 -10.01
N GLN A 71 -1.97 -0.08 -8.94
CA GLN A 71 -2.90 -0.03 -7.80
C GLN A 71 -3.40 1.37 -7.50
N SER A 72 -3.19 2.32 -8.43
CA SER A 72 -3.72 3.67 -8.28
C SER A 72 -5.23 3.60 -8.40
N PRO A 73 -5.95 4.22 -7.47
CA PRO A 73 -7.40 4.13 -7.43
C PRO A 73 -8.14 4.65 -8.66
N GLY A 74 -7.49 5.43 -9.52
CA GLY A 74 -8.09 5.88 -10.78
C GLY A 74 -8.39 4.75 -11.77
N SER A 75 -7.87 3.53 -11.55
CA SER A 75 -7.98 2.42 -12.50
C SER A 75 -8.70 1.18 -11.96
N VAL A 76 -9.22 1.17 -10.73
CA VAL A 76 -10.15 0.09 -10.34
C VAL A 76 -11.51 0.48 -10.90
N PRO A 77 -12.06 -0.22 -11.90
CA PRO A 77 -13.41 0.04 -12.36
C PRO A 77 -14.35 -0.47 -11.27
N VAL A 78 -14.60 0.35 -10.24
CA VAL A 78 -15.67 0.11 -9.25
C VAL A 78 -17.01 0.53 -9.84
N SER A 79 -17.27 0.00 -11.03
CA SER A 79 -18.56 -0.08 -11.68
C SER A 79 -19.01 -1.55 -11.79
N SER A 80 -18.36 -2.45 -11.05
CA SER A 80 -18.75 -3.86 -11.00
C SER A 80 -19.77 -4.09 -9.87
N PRO A 81 -20.85 -4.84 -10.11
CA PRO A 81 -21.76 -5.34 -9.07
C PRO A 81 -21.06 -6.17 -7.97
N ASP A 82 -19.82 -6.61 -8.21
CA ASP A 82 -19.08 -7.58 -7.38
C ASP A 82 -18.08 -6.93 -6.41
N PHE A 83 -18.24 -5.66 -6.04
CA PHE A 83 -17.35 -5.04 -5.05
C PHE A 83 -17.52 -5.72 -3.69
N GLU A 84 -16.52 -6.49 -3.28
CA GLU A 84 -16.49 -7.14 -1.97
C GLU A 84 -16.01 -6.13 -0.91
N GLU A 85 -16.92 -5.76 -0.02
CA GLU A 85 -16.69 -4.85 1.10
C GLU A 85 -15.41 -5.18 1.89
N ILE A 86 -14.69 -4.14 2.31
CA ILE A 86 -13.46 -4.28 3.10
C ILE A 86 -13.75 -4.03 4.57
N LYS A 87 -13.44 -5.00 5.43
CA LYS A 87 -13.79 -4.98 6.86
C LYS A 87 -12.69 -5.54 7.74
N LEU A 88 -12.87 -5.36 9.05
CA LEU A 88 -11.93 -5.80 10.08
C LEU A 88 -11.56 -7.28 9.91
N GLY A 89 -10.27 -7.56 9.85
CA GLY A 89 -9.71 -8.90 9.69
C GLY A 89 -9.35 -9.27 8.24
N ASP A 90 -9.80 -8.51 7.24
CA ASP A 90 -9.45 -8.76 5.85
C ASP A 90 -7.94 -8.66 5.61
N ARG A 91 -7.42 -9.54 4.76
CA ARG A 91 -6.04 -9.54 4.26
C ARG A 91 -6.04 -9.56 2.74
N ARG A 92 -5.98 -8.38 2.13
CA ARG A 92 -6.12 -8.19 0.68
C ARG A 92 -5.27 -7.02 0.20
N ASP A 93 -4.83 -7.09 -1.06
CA ASP A 93 -3.98 -6.04 -1.64
C ASP A 93 -4.67 -4.66 -1.64
N ILE A 94 -5.99 -4.63 -1.79
CA ILE A 94 -6.78 -3.39 -1.76
C ILE A 94 -6.67 -2.62 -0.42
N VAL A 95 -6.34 -3.32 0.68
CA VAL A 95 -6.10 -2.70 1.99
C VAL A 95 -4.82 -1.86 1.98
N TYR A 96 -3.79 -2.26 1.21
CA TYR A 96 -2.62 -1.40 1.02
C TYR A 96 -3.00 -0.07 0.41
N THR A 97 -3.74 -0.11 -0.70
CA THR A 97 -4.19 1.10 -1.42
C THR A 97 -5.00 2.00 -0.51
N LEU A 98 -5.95 1.43 0.23
CA LEU A 98 -6.74 2.13 1.24
C LEU A 98 -5.87 2.90 2.23
N LYS A 99 -4.89 2.22 2.83
CA LYS A 99 -4.01 2.79 3.85
C LYS A 99 -3.08 3.86 3.28
N ILE A 100 -2.66 3.73 2.03
CA ILE A 100 -1.84 4.73 1.34
C ILE A 100 -2.62 6.03 1.14
N MET A 101 -3.88 5.96 0.72
CA MET A 101 -4.73 7.16 0.59
C MET A 101 -4.94 7.84 1.93
N LEU A 102 -5.26 7.06 2.97
CA LEU A 102 -5.45 7.61 4.32
C LEU A 102 -4.16 8.25 4.86
N ASN A 103 -3.01 7.62 4.63
CA ASN A 103 -1.70 8.18 5.00
C ASN A 103 -1.35 9.43 4.20
N HIS A 104 -1.76 9.52 2.94
CA HIS A 104 -1.63 10.74 2.15
C HIS A 104 -2.41 11.89 2.79
N PHE A 105 -3.63 11.63 3.28
CA PHE A 105 -4.39 12.62 4.04
C PHE A 105 -3.70 12.99 5.36
N ASN A 106 -3.14 12.02 6.10
CA ASN A 106 -2.36 12.30 7.32
C ASN A 106 -1.22 13.30 7.11
N ARG A 107 -0.50 13.24 5.98
CA ARG A 107 0.58 14.20 5.68
C ARG A 107 0.11 15.64 5.55
N ARG A 108 -1.13 15.85 5.12
CA ARG A 108 -1.71 17.19 4.88
C ARG A 108 -2.63 17.66 5.99
N TYR A 109 -3.25 16.72 6.70
CA TYR A 109 -4.30 16.95 7.67
C TYR A 109 -3.98 16.17 8.96
N LYS A 110 -3.58 16.89 10.03
CA LYS A 110 -3.11 16.31 11.30
C LYS A 110 -4.13 15.41 12.02
N ASN A 111 -5.39 15.50 11.63
CA ASN A 111 -6.54 14.78 12.18
C ASN A 111 -6.76 13.39 11.58
N TYR A 112 -5.94 12.96 10.62
CA TYR A 112 -5.91 11.57 10.16
C TYR A 112 -4.82 10.81 10.90
N ALA A 113 -5.07 9.56 11.27
CA ALA A 113 -4.08 8.71 11.89
C ALA A 113 -3.03 8.23 10.87
N LYS A 114 -1.79 8.07 11.30
CA LYS A 114 -0.76 7.37 10.51
C LYS A 114 -0.96 5.86 10.67
N LEU A 115 -1.10 5.16 9.57
CA LEU A 115 -1.27 3.71 9.49
C LEU A 115 0.02 3.02 9.04
N GLU A 116 0.24 1.80 9.52
CA GLU A 116 1.27 0.91 8.97
C GLU A 116 0.79 0.33 7.64
N ILE A 117 1.63 0.39 6.62
CA ILE A 117 1.31 -0.09 5.27
C ILE A 117 1.53 -1.60 5.22
N ASN A 118 0.44 -2.36 5.37
CA ASN A 118 0.37 -3.81 5.24
C ASN A 118 -1.00 -4.22 4.66
N ASP A 119 -1.17 -5.49 4.34
CA ASP A 119 -2.37 -6.08 3.75
C ASP A 119 -3.54 -6.24 4.72
N LEU A 120 -3.31 -6.03 6.02
CA LEU A 120 -4.27 -6.33 7.09
C LEU A 120 -5.15 -5.13 7.42
N TYR A 121 -6.46 -5.33 7.34
CA TYR A 121 -7.44 -4.37 7.86
C TYR A 121 -7.59 -4.56 9.37
N ASP A 122 -6.78 -3.85 10.15
CA ASP A 122 -6.75 -3.91 11.60
C ASP A 122 -7.70 -2.88 12.26
N ILE A 123 -7.73 -2.87 13.60
CA ILE A 123 -8.56 -1.94 14.37
C ILE A 123 -8.20 -0.48 14.07
N LYS A 124 -6.91 -0.16 13.91
CA LYS A 124 -6.46 1.19 13.58
C LYS A 124 -6.97 1.64 12.20
N THR A 125 -6.99 0.72 11.24
CA THR A 125 -7.55 0.94 9.90
C THR A 125 -9.05 1.18 9.98
N GLN A 126 -9.78 0.37 10.74
CA GLN A 126 -11.21 0.55 10.96
C GLN A 126 -11.53 1.93 11.56
N ASP A 127 -10.79 2.37 12.58
CA ASP A 127 -11.01 3.66 13.23
C ASP A 127 -10.66 4.85 12.32
N ALA A 128 -9.63 4.69 11.47
CA ALA A 128 -9.31 5.68 10.45
C ALA A 128 -10.43 5.77 9.39
N ILE A 129 -11.05 4.65 9.01
CA ILE A 129 -12.20 4.63 8.10
C ILE A 129 -13.44 5.24 8.73
N ARG A 130 -13.74 4.93 10.00
CA ARG A 130 -14.84 5.60 10.72
C ARG A 130 -14.65 7.12 10.74
N SER A 131 -13.42 7.56 11.00
CA SER A 131 -13.06 8.98 10.99
C SER A 131 -13.23 9.61 9.61
N PHE A 132 -12.87 8.89 8.55
CA PHE A 132 -13.07 9.33 7.18
C PHE A 132 -14.56 9.41 6.81
N GLN A 133 -15.34 8.37 7.09
CA GLN A 133 -16.78 8.31 6.82
C GLN A 133 -17.52 9.46 7.51
N ALA A 134 -17.24 9.70 8.79
CA ALA A 134 -17.85 10.80 9.54
C ALA A 134 -17.55 12.18 8.90
N ARG A 135 -16.33 12.38 8.38
CA ARG A 135 -15.91 13.63 7.73
C ARG A 135 -16.47 13.80 6.33
N SER A 136 -16.69 12.70 5.62
CA SER A 136 -17.27 12.65 4.28
C SER A 136 -18.80 12.55 4.30
N MET A 137 -19.43 12.65 5.47
CA MET A 137 -20.88 12.54 5.66
C MET A 137 -21.47 11.20 5.16
N LEU A 138 -20.72 10.12 5.35
CA LEU A 138 -21.13 8.75 5.05
C LEU A 138 -21.59 8.01 6.33
N PRO A 139 -22.35 6.90 6.22
CA PRO A 139 -22.61 6.02 7.35
C PRO A 139 -21.31 5.56 8.02
N VAL A 140 -21.20 5.73 9.34
CA VAL A 140 -19.97 5.43 10.10
C VAL A 140 -19.94 3.96 10.51
N THR A 141 -19.78 3.08 9.53
CA THR A 141 -19.77 1.62 9.72
C THR A 141 -18.38 1.10 10.09
N GLY A 142 -17.32 1.80 9.66
CA GLY A 142 -15.95 1.29 9.68
C GLY A 142 -15.70 0.17 8.66
N ILE A 143 -16.65 -0.07 7.75
CA ILE A 143 -16.56 -0.98 6.60
C ILE A 143 -16.40 -0.11 5.36
N VAL A 144 -15.50 -0.48 4.47
CA VAL A 144 -15.32 0.18 3.18
C VAL A 144 -16.22 -0.53 2.18
N ASP A 145 -17.40 0.05 1.99
CA ASP A 145 -18.30 -0.26 0.88
C ASP A 145 -17.92 0.53 -0.38
N MET A 146 -18.69 0.34 -1.45
CA MET A 146 -18.46 1.00 -2.73
C MET A 146 -18.52 2.53 -2.60
N ASP A 147 -19.45 3.07 -1.82
CA ASP A 147 -19.61 4.52 -1.65
C ASP A 147 -18.44 5.14 -0.87
N THR A 148 -18.00 4.46 0.19
CA THR A 148 -16.81 4.84 0.96
C THR A 148 -15.57 4.81 0.08
N TRP A 149 -15.39 3.76 -0.71
CA TRP A 149 -14.26 3.65 -1.63
C TRP A 149 -14.27 4.76 -2.68
N ASN A 150 -15.37 4.93 -3.41
CA ASN A 150 -15.48 5.94 -4.47
C ASN A 150 -15.25 7.36 -3.94
N THR A 151 -15.77 7.66 -2.75
CA THR A 151 -15.55 8.96 -2.10
C THR A 151 -14.08 9.16 -1.74
N LEU A 152 -13.43 8.12 -1.20
CA LEU A 152 -12.02 8.14 -0.84
C LEU A 152 -11.12 8.39 -2.05
N VAL A 153 -11.37 7.68 -3.15
CA VAL A 153 -10.68 7.85 -4.43
C VAL A 153 -10.82 9.28 -4.94
N LYS A 154 -12.04 9.79 -5.02
CA LYS A 154 -12.33 11.13 -5.53
C LYS A 154 -11.60 12.22 -4.74
N ILE A 155 -11.63 12.12 -3.40
CA ILE A 155 -10.93 13.09 -2.53
C ILE A 155 -9.42 12.96 -2.69
N TYR A 156 -8.89 11.74 -2.78
CA TYR A 156 -7.48 11.47 -2.99
C TYR A 156 -6.98 12.08 -4.31
N ASP A 157 -7.68 11.85 -5.41
CA ASP A 157 -7.34 12.40 -6.72
C ASP A 157 -7.40 13.93 -6.71
N THR A 158 -8.44 14.51 -6.10
CA THR A 158 -8.56 15.96 -5.95
C THR A 158 -7.37 16.53 -5.16
N CYS A 159 -6.99 15.91 -4.04
CA CYS A 159 -5.85 16.37 -3.24
C CYS A 159 -4.51 16.25 -3.98
N ARG A 160 -4.38 15.31 -4.92
CA ARG A 160 -3.16 15.15 -5.74
C ARG A 160 -3.01 16.20 -6.84
N LEU A 161 -4.13 16.76 -7.31
CA LEU A 161 -4.14 17.75 -8.39
C LEU A 161 -3.70 19.14 -7.91
N TYR A 162 -3.97 19.49 -6.65
CA TYR A 162 -3.51 20.73 -6.03
C TYR A 162 -2.18 20.51 -5.30
N ARG A 163 -1.06 20.57 -6.04
CA ARG A 163 0.31 20.56 -5.49
C ARG A 163 0.73 21.91 -4.95
#